data_AF-A0A7W8MFP3-F1
#
_entry.id   AF-A0A7W8MFP3-F1
#
_cell.length_a   1.000
_cell.length_b   1.000
_cell.length_c   1.000
_cell.angle_alpha   90.00
_cell.angle_beta   90.00
_cell.angle_gamma   90.00
#
_symmetry.space_group_name_H-M   'P 1'
#
loop_
_entity.id
_entity.type
_entity.pdbx_description
1 polymer ?
#
loop_
_entity_poly.entity_id
_entity_poly.type
_entity_poly.pdbx_seq_one_letter_code
_entity_poly.pdbx_strand_id
1 'polypeptide(L)' 'MSLSPARSLGQKDPEEWAQFVWQRLDALNQRLTKAGKMIESRDENLAELNRQATEFAETRLPVLKALQIA' A
#
# COMPACT_ATOMS: atom_id res chain seq x y z
N MET A 1 4.71 16.76 8.60
CA MET A 1 3.67 15.72 8.57
C MET A 1 4.37 14.42 8.19
N SER A 2 4.80 13.62 9.17
CA SER A 2 5.60 12.42 8.92
C SER A 2 4.68 11.30 8.48
N LEU A 3 4.81 10.83 7.24
CA LEU A 3 4.16 9.62 6.75
C LEU A 3 4.89 8.43 7.39
N SER A 4 4.51 8.06 8.62
CA SER A 4 5.03 6.86 9.26
C SER A 4 4.69 5.63 8.39
N PRO A 5 5.68 4.91 7.85
CA PRO A 5 5.45 3.72 7.03
C PRO A 5 4.82 2.59 7.87
N ALA A 6 3.93 1.79 7.28
CA ALA A 6 3.31 0.62 7.94
C ALA A 6 4.34 -0.32 8.60
N ARG A 7 5.54 -0.46 7.99
CA ARG A 7 6.65 -1.26 8.53
C ARG A 7 7.19 -0.74 9.86
N SER A 8 7.16 0.58 10.10
CA SER A 8 7.59 1.18 11.37
C SER A 8 6.60 0.91 12.52
N LEU A 9 5.41 0.42 12.20
CA LEU A 9 4.40 -0.03 13.16
C LEU A 9 4.41 -1.55 13.36
N GLY A 10 5.43 -2.26 12.85
CA GLY A 10 5.61 -3.69 13.06
C GLY A 10 4.87 -4.59 12.08
N GLN A 11 4.23 -4.04 11.05
CA GLN A 11 3.58 -4.84 10.00
C GLN A 11 4.62 -5.42 9.05
N LYS A 12 4.63 -6.75 8.95
CA LYS A 12 5.71 -7.52 8.32
C LYS A 12 5.37 -7.91 6.90
N ASP A 13 4.10 -8.04 6.58
CA ASP A 13 3.65 -8.61 5.31
C ASP A 13 2.86 -7.61 4.44
N PRO A 14 2.91 -7.76 3.10
CA PRO A 14 2.32 -6.78 2.17
C PRO A 14 0.81 -6.57 2.36
N GLU A 15 0.09 -7.59 2.77
CA GLU A 15 -1.35 -7.53 3.02
C GLU A 15 -1.69 -6.59 4.18
N GLU A 16 -0.90 -6.64 5.25
CA GLU A 16 -1.08 -5.74 6.39
C GLU A 16 -0.88 -4.28 5.95
N TRP A 17 0.13 -4.01 5.10
CA TRP A 17 0.38 -2.68 4.57
C TRP A 17 -0.79 -2.16 3.73
N ALA A 18 -1.36 -3.02 2.89
CA ALA A 18 -2.54 -2.69 2.09
C ALA A 18 -3.75 -2.36 2.97
N GLN A 19 -4.01 -3.18 3.99
CA GLN A 19 -5.10 -2.94 4.95
C GLN A 19 -4.89 -1.63 5.72
N PHE A 20 -3.66 -1.34 6.16
CA PHE A 20 -3.32 -0.11 6.86
C PHE A 20 -3.55 1.13 5.99
N VAL A 21 -3.10 1.10 4.73
CA VAL A 21 -3.34 2.20 3.79
C VAL A 21 -4.83 2.36 3.53
N TRP A 22 -5.55 1.25 3.33
CA TRP A 22 -6.98 1.28 3.10
C TRP A 22 -7.75 1.96 4.25
N GLN A 23 -7.46 1.59 5.50
CA GLN A 23 -8.10 2.20 6.67
C GLN A 23 -7.95 3.73 6.69
N ARG A 24 -6.80 4.26 6.24
CA ARG A 24 -6.58 5.71 6.16
C ARG A 24 -7.31 6.35 5.00
N LEU A 25 -7.31 5.73 3.82
CA LEU A 25 -8.00 6.26 2.64
C LEU A 25 -9.52 6.27 2.86
N ASP A 26 -10.08 5.18 3.35
CA ASP A 26 -11.52 5.04 3.58
C ASP A 26 -12.02 6.04 4.64
N ALA A 27 -11.24 6.25 5.71
CA ALA A 27 -11.54 7.28 6.72
C ALA A 27 -11.59 8.71 6.16
N LEU A 28 -10.92 8.96 5.03
CA LEU A 28 -10.90 10.25 4.32
C LEU A 28 -11.86 10.28 3.12
N ASN A 29 -12.70 9.24 2.93
CA ASN A 29 -13.53 9.04 1.75
C ASN A 29 -12.73 9.06 0.42
N GLN A 30 -11.48 8.62 0.45
CA GLN A 30 -10.62 8.54 -0.72
C GLN A 30 -10.66 7.14 -1.35
N ARG A 31 -10.60 7.11 -2.68
CA ARG A 31 -10.60 5.89 -3.50
C ARG A 31 -9.37 5.89 -4.41
N LEU A 32 -8.93 4.70 -4.81
CA LEU A 32 -7.86 4.54 -5.79
C LEU A 32 -8.37 4.87 -7.20
N THR A 33 -7.48 5.39 -8.03
CA THR A 33 -7.68 5.55 -9.46
C THR A 33 -6.77 4.58 -10.20
N LYS A 34 -7.33 3.77 -11.09
CA LYS A 34 -6.60 2.82 -11.93
C LYS A 34 -6.92 3.09 -13.40
N ALA A 35 -5.87 3.30 -14.20
CA ALA A 35 -5.99 3.65 -15.62
C ALA A 35 -6.95 4.83 -15.88
N GLY A 36 -6.88 5.86 -15.04
CA GLY A 36 -7.73 7.05 -15.14
C GLY A 36 -9.17 6.90 -14.65
N LYS A 37 -9.56 5.72 -14.13
CA LYS A 37 -10.90 5.47 -13.57
C LYS A 37 -10.83 5.24 -12.06
N MET A 38 -11.75 5.87 -11.32
CA MET A 38 -11.91 5.61 -9.90
C MET A 38 -12.44 4.18 -9.69
N ILE A 39 -11.89 3.50 -8.69
CA ILE A 39 -12.40 2.22 -8.21
C ILE A 39 -13.36 2.53 -7.06
N GLU A 40 -14.66 2.27 -7.25
CA GLU A 40 -15.67 2.58 -6.24
C GLU A 40 -15.70 1.52 -5.13
N SER A 41 -15.64 0.24 -5.54
CA SER A 41 -15.79 -0.88 -4.62
C SER A 41 -14.65 -0.97 -3.61
N ARG A 42 -15.00 -1.06 -2.32
CA ARG A 42 -14.03 -1.29 -1.24
C ARG A 42 -13.15 -2.52 -1.50
N ASP A 43 -13.76 -3.62 -1.92
CA ASP A 43 -13.05 -4.88 -2.13
C ASP A 43 -12.07 -4.78 -3.31
N GLU A 44 -12.46 -4.07 -4.37
CA GLU A 44 -11.57 -3.82 -5.50
C GLU A 44 -10.43 -2.86 -5.13
N ASN A 45 -10.67 -1.87 -4.27
CA ASN A 45 -9.62 -0.99 -3.76
C ASN A 45 -8.60 -1.78 -2.94
N LEU A 46 -9.08 -2.64 -2.03
CA LEU A 46 -8.21 -3.52 -1.23
C LEU A 46 -7.43 -4.49 -2.11
N ALA A 47 -8.06 -5.09 -3.12
CA ALA A 47 -7.40 -5.98 -4.07
C ALA A 47 -6.28 -5.25 -4.85
N GLU A 48 -6.52 -4.02 -5.29
CA GLU A 48 -5.48 -3.23 -5.97
C GLU A 48 -4.35 -2.81 -5.02
N LEU A 49 -4.66 -2.42 -3.78
CA LEU A 49 -3.64 -2.12 -2.77
C LEU A 49 -2.78 -3.35 -2.46
N ASN A 50 -3.39 -4.52 -2.32
CA ASN A 50 -2.67 -5.79 -2.14
C ASN A 50 -1.74 -6.07 -3.33
N ARG A 51 -2.23 -5.91 -4.56
CA ARG A 51 -1.40 -6.06 -5.77
C ARG A 51 -0.18 -5.14 -5.73
N GLN A 52 -0.37 -3.86 -5.39
CA GLN A 52 0.71 -2.87 -5.32
C GLN A 52 1.70 -3.17 -4.18
N ALA A 53 1.19 -3.58 -3.02
CA ALA A 53 2.02 -3.91 -1.87
C ALA A 53 2.91 -5.14 -2.16
N THR A 54 2.32 -6.19 -2.76
CA THR A 54 3.06 -7.39 -3.18
C THR A 54 4.11 -7.05 -4.23
N GLU A 55 3.74 -6.30 -5.29
CA GLU A 55 4.69 -5.86 -6.31
C GLU A 55 5.86 -5.07 -5.68
N PHE A 56 5.55 -4.15 -4.76
CA PHE A 56 6.57 -3.39 -4.04
C PHE A 56 7.49 -4.30 -3.22
N ALA A 57 6.93 -5.24 -2.46
CA ALA A 57 7.68 -6.13 -1.58
C ALA A 57 8.62 -7.08 -2.35
N GLU A 58 8.17 -7.59 -3.49
CA GLU A 58 8.88 -8.59 -4.28
C GLU A 58 9.90 -7.96 -5.25
N THR A 59 9.61 -6.77 -5.78
CA THR A 59 10.43 -6.18 -6.86
C THR A 59 11.21 -4.94 -6.42
N ARG A 60 10.57 -3.99 -5.75
CA ARG A 60 11.15 -2.67 -5.47
C ARG A 60 11.93 -2.65 -4.16
N LEU A 61 11.36 -3.23 -3.12
CA LEU A 61 11.96 -3.26 -1.79
C LEU A 61 13.32 -3.97 -1.75
N PRO A 62 13.54 -5.11 -2.43
CA PRO A 62 14.85 -5.75 -2.45
C PRO A 62 15.93 -4.87 -3.08
N VAL A 63 15.58 -4.14 -4.16
CA VAL A 63 16.49 -3.19 -4.81
C VAL A 63 16.82 -2.03 -3.87
N LEU A 64 15.81 -1.45 -3.20
CA LEU A 64 16.03 -0.37 -2.23
C LEU A 64 16.90 -0.81 -1.04
N LYS A 65 16.74 -2.05 -0.56
CA LYS A 65 17.60 -2.64 0.47
C LYS A 65 19.03 -2.84 -0.03
N ALA A 66 19.21 -3.31 -1.27
CA ALA A 66 20.55 -3.45 -1.86
C ALA A 66 21.26 -2.10 -2.00
N LEU A 67 20.50 -1.03 -2.25
CA LEU A 67 20.98 0.35 -2.27
C LEU A 67 21.12 0.99 -0.88
N GLN A 68 20.77 0.28 0.21
CA GLN A 68 20.83 0.76 1.59
C GLN A 68 19.97 2.00 1.88
N ILE A 69 18.80 2.11 1.21
CA ILE A 69 17.86 3.22 1.38
C ILE A 69 16.68 2.84 2.30
N ALA A 70 16.43 1.53 2.52
CA ALA A 70 15.24 1.00 3.19
C ALA A 70 15.50 -0.28 4.02
#